data_AF-A0A661SCD0-F1
#
_entry.id   AF-A0A661SCD0-F1
#
_cell.length_a   1.000
_cell.length_b   1.000
_cell.length_c   1.000
_cell.angle_alpha   90.00
_cell.angle_beta   90.00
_cell.angle_gamma   90.00
#
_symmetry.space_group_name_H-M   'P 1'
#
loop_
_entity.id
_entity.type
_entity.pdbx_description
1 polymer ?
#
loop_
_entity_poly.entity_id
_entity_poly.type
_entity_poly.pdbx_seq_one_letter_code
_entity_poly.pdbx_strand_id
1 'polypeptide(L)'
;VNIYEIYKNGGDLNTARDCGFFSDVRNWQKNYGYMQPRDKVGNRLMPCPIRDHHGDMLNILRKHNVKPLDPFAEEALKSDRYHEQLIEYNKKVAALLDPVWQSDFAAKNERPVFENLERL
;
A
#
# COMPACT_ATOMS: atom_id res chain seq x y z
N VAL A 1 18.00 -0.92 0.30
CA VAL A 1 18.17 -2.36 -0.03
C VAL A 1 18.75 -2.41 -1.44
N ASN A 2 19.98 -2.90 -1.61
CA ASN A 2 20.58 -3.07 -2.93
C ASN A 2 20.77 -4.56 -3.19
N ILE A 3 20.16 -5.08 -4.25
CA ILE A 3 20.16 -6.52 -4.52
C ILE A 3 21.55 -7.04 -4.92
N TYR A 4 22.35 -6.24 -5.64
CA TYR A 4 23.72 -6.58 -6.00
C TYR A 4 24.59 -6.75 -4.77
N GLU A 5 24.51 -5.81 -3.81
CA GLU A 5 25.27 -5.91 -2.56
C GLU A 5 24.83 -7.09 -1.69
N ILE A 6 23.53 -7.42 -1.69
CA ILE A 6 23.02 -8.60 -0.97
C ILE A 6 23.64 -9.88 -1.52
N TYR A 7 23.58 -10.09 -2.83
CA TYR A 7 24.17 -11.28 -3.46
C TYR A 7 25.69 -11.31 -3.32
N LYS A 8 26.37 -10.17 -3.47
CA LYS A 8 27.82 -10.06 -3.29
C LYS A 8 28.26 -10.49 -1.88
N ASN A 9 27.43 -10.25 -0.88
CA ASN A 9 27.69 -10.62 0.51
C ASN A 9 27.12 -12.00 0.90
N GLY A 10 26.75 -12.84 -0.07
CA GLY A 10 26.25 -14.20 0.15
C GLY A 10 24.78 -14.30 0.59
N GLY A 11 24.03 -13.20 0.51
CA GLY A 11 22.59 -13.19 0.74
C GLY A 11 21.78 -13.57 -0.50
N ASP A 12 20.46 -13.55 -0.35
CA ASP A 12 19.49 -13.98 -1.35
C ASP A 12 18.23 -13.07 -1.38
N LEU A 13 17.19 -13.49 -2.12
CA LEU A 13 15.92 -12.79 -2.16
C LEU A 13 15.20 -12.78 -0.80
N ASN A 14 15.39 -13.80 0.05
CA ASN A 14 14.82 -13.80 1.40
C ASN A 14 15.50 -12.74 2.27
N THR A 15 16.81 -12.56 2.11
CA THR A 15 17.58 -11.50 2.77
C THR A 15 17.04 -10.11 2.39
N ALA A 16 16.77 -9.89 1.09
CA ALA A 16 16.13 -8.65 0.64
C ALA A 16 14.72 -8.51 1.21
N ARG A 17 13.90 -9.56 1.09
CA ARG A 17 12.51 -9.59 1.57
C ARG A 17 12.44 -9.28 3.07
N ASP A 18 13.31 -9.86 3.89
CA ASP A 18 13.23 -9.81 5.35
C ASP A 18 13.87 -8.58 5.97
N CYS A 19 14.41 -7.67 5.15
CA CYS A 19 14.88 -6.39 5.64
C CYS A 19 13.74 -5.55 6.24
N GLY A 20 14.12 -4.60 7.12
CA GLY A 20 13.16 -3.79 7.86
C GLY A 20 12.17 -3.02 6.98
N PHE A 21 12.63 -2.44 5.87
CA PHE A 21 11.79 -1.65 4.97
C PHE A 21 10.65 -2.49 4.37
N PHE A 22 10.98 -3.63 3.77
CA PHE A 22 9.96 -4.49 3.18
C PHE A 22 9.11 -5.19 4.24
N SER A 23 9.64 -5.42 5.44
CA SER A 23 8.85 -5.91 6.58
C SER A 23 7.75 -4.91 6.98
N ASP A 24 8.08 -3.63 7.13
CA ASP A 24 7.09 -2.60 7.48
C ASP A 24 6.04 -2.40 6.38
N VAL A 25 6.44 -2.44 5.10
CA VAL A 25 5.49 -2.40 3.97
C VAL A 25 4.53 -3.59 4.02
N ARG A 26 5.01 -4.82 4.27
CA ARG A 26 4.14 -5.99 4.41
C ARG A 26 3.25 -5.93 5.63
N ASN A 27 3.73 -5.39 6.75
CA ASN A 27 2.92 -5.17 7.94
C ASN A 27 1.78 -4.19 7.64
N TRP A 28 2.06 -3.09 6.93
CA TRP A 28 1.03 -2.18 6.45
C TRP A 28 0.01 -2.91 5.55
N GLN A 29 0.46 -3.69 4.56
CA GLN A 29 -0.44 -4.45 3.68
C GLN A 29 -1.34 -5.43 4.45
N LYS A 30 -0.76 -6.15 5.44
CA LYS A 30 -1.49 -7.09 6.29
C LYS A 30 -2.55 -6.38 7.13
N ASN A 31 -2.18 -5.25 7.73
CA ASN A 31 -3.10 -4.43 8.53
C ASN A 31 -4.21 -3.82 7.66
N TYR A 32 -3.91 -3.50 6.41
CA TYR A 32 -4.87 -2.94 5.47
C TYR A 32 -5.85 -3.97 4.90
N GLY A 33 -5.54 -5.28 4.97
CA GLY A 33 -6.48 -6.31 4.54
C GLY A 33 -5.88 -7.49 3.77
N TYR A 34 -4.57 -7.52 3.56
CA TYR A 34 -3.93 -8.68 2.92
C TYR A 34 -4.06 -9.93 3.80
N MET A 35 -4.66 -10.99 3.24
CA MET A 35 -4.99 -12.24 3.95
C MET A 35 -5.82 -12.05 5.24
N GLN A 36 -6.59 -10.98 5.33
CA GLN A 36 -7.51 -10.74 6.44
C GLN A 36 -8.92 -11.27 6.11
N PRO A 37 -9.73 -11.60 7.13
CA PRO A 37 -11.14 -11.88 6.93
C PRO A 37 -11.85 -10.62 6.39
N ARG A 38 -12.98 -10.83 5.70
CA ARG A 38 -13.66 -9.81 4.89
C ARG A 38 -13.95 -8.52 5.65
N ASP A 39 -14.39 -8.65 6.90
CA ASP A 39 -14.72 -7.56 7.82
C ASP A 39 -13.51 -6.70 8.22
N LYS A 40 -12.28 -7.21 8.00
CA LYS A 40 -11.01 -6.53 8.26
C LYS A 40 -10.29 -6.08 6.99
N VAL A 41 -10.90 -6.23 5.82
CA VAL A 41 -10.33 -5.76 4.56
C VAL A 41 -10.69 -4.29 4.37
N GLY A 42 -9.66 -3.43 4.30
CA GLY A 42 -9.78 -2.02 3.98
C GLY A 42 -10.22 -1.77 2.53
N ASN A 43 -10.44 -0.51 2.20
CA ASN A 43 -11.00 -0.11 0.91
C ASN A 43 -10.09 -0.50 -0.27
N ARG A 44 -10.47 -1.52 -1.05
CA ARG A 44 -9.66 -1.97 -2.20
C ARG A 44 -9.73 -1.07 -3.42
N LEU A 45 -10.62 -0.07 -3.43
CA LEU A 45 -10.58 1.01 -4.42
C LEU A 45 -9.43 1.98 -4.16
N MET A 46 -8.83 1.92 -2.96
CA MET A 46 -7.68 2.70 -2.51
C MET A 46 -6.51 1.78 -2.11
N PRO A 47 -5.92 0.99 -3.03
CA PRO A 47 -4.98 -0.06 -2.68
C PRO A 47 -3.54 0.42 -2.50
N CYS A 48 -3.18 1.61 -3.00
CA CYS A 48 -1.78 2.00 -3.12
C CYS A 48 -1.29 2.78 -1.88
N PRO A 49 -0.32 2.27 -1.09
CA PRO A 49 0.17 3.00 0.08
C PRO A 49 0.83 4.34 -0.28
N ILE A 50 1.53 4.41 -1.41
CA ILE A 50 2.28 5.62 -1.80
C ILE A 50 1.34 6.77 -2.18
N ARG A 51 0.17 6.47 -2.78
CA ARG A 51 -0.78 7.48 -3.29
C ARG A 51 -2.00 7.65 -2.38
N ASP A 52 -2.61 6.53 -2.01
CA ASP A 52 -3.91 6.49 -1.36
C ASP A 52 -3.78 6.41 0.17
N HIS A 53 -2.58 6.15 0.70
CA HIS A 53 -2.28 6.14 2.14
C HIS A 53 -0.95 6.84 2.43
N HIS A 54 -0.71 7.96 1.75
CA HIS A 54 0.60 8.60 1.68
C HIS A 54 1.23 8.90 3.06
N GLY A 55 0.43 9.29 4.04
CA GLY A 55 0.91 9.56 5.41
C GLY A 55 1.54 8.34 6.06
N ASP A 56 0.92 7.16 5.93
CA ASP A 56 1.47 5.90 6.45
C ASP A 56 2.76 5.54 5.72
N MET A 57 2.75 5.64 4.38
CA MET A 57 3.94 5.35 3.59
C MET A 57 5.09 6.30 3.92
N LEU A 58 4.81 7.60 4.09
CA LEU A 58 5.81 8.60 4.45
C LEU A 58 6.48 8.28 5.79
N ASN A 59 5.72 7.79 6.77
CA ASN A 59 6.28 7.33 8.05
C ASN A 59 7.24 6.15 7.86
N ILE A 60 6.90 5.19 6.98
CA ILE A 60 7.79 4.06 6.64
C ILE A 60 9.05 4.57 5.91
N LEU A 61 8.91 5.49 4.95
CA LEU A 61 10.04 6.06 4.20
C LEU A 61 11.02 6.79 5.15
N ARG A 62 10.50 7.62 6.05
CA ARG A 62 11.29 8.36 7.05
C ARG A 62 12.01 7.43 8.03
N LYS A 63 11.35 6.34 8.47
CA LYS A 63 11.95 5.34 9.37
C LYS A 63 13.16 4.63 8.77
N HIS A 64 13.16 4.37 7.47
CA HIS A 64 14.19 3.55 6.81
C HIS A 64 15.28 4.34 6.07
N ASN A 65 15.25 5.68 6.14
CA ASN A 65 16.19 6.55 5.43
C ASN A 65 16.40 6.12 3.97
N VAL A 66 15.29 5.98 3.24
CA VAL A 66 15.30 5.47 1.87
C VAL A 66 16.13 6.36 0.94
N LYS A 67 16.76 5.74 -0.05
CA LYS A 67 17.48 6.47 -1.10
C LYS A 67 16.52 6.75 -2.27
N PRO A 68 16.44 8.00 -2.76
CA PRO A 68 15.68 8.32 -3.96
C PRO A 68 16.31 7.61 -5.17
N LEU A 69 15.47 7.25 -6.14
CA LEU A 69 15.91 6.61 -7.40
C LEU A 69 16.58 7.61 -8.34
N ASP A 70 16.05 8.82 -8.39
CA ASP A 70 16.42 9.89 -9.32
C ASP A 70 16.21 11.27 -8.65
N PRO A 71 16.60 12.38 -9.31
CA PRO A 71 16.44 13.72 -8.75
C PRO A 71 14.98 14.13 -8.46
N PHE A 72 14.01 13.61 -9.20
CA PHE A 72 12.59 13.92 -8.98
C PHE A 72 12.05 13.21 -7.74
N ALA A 73 12.46 11.96 -7.52
CA ALA A 73 12.18 11.23 -6.29
C ALA A 73 12.83 11.91 -5.08
N GLU A 74 14.02 12.50 -5.24
CA GLU A 74 14.67 13.27 -4.19
C GLU A 74 13.92 14.56 -3.87
N GLU A 75 13.50 15.31 -4.88
CA GLU A 75 12.68 16.51 -4.72
C GLU A 75 11.36 16.19 -4.00
N ALA A 76 10.66 15.14 -4.46
CA ALA A 76 9.41 14.70 -3.86
C ALA A 76 9.58 14.27 -2.39
N LEU A 77 10.68 13.60 -2.05
CA LEU A 77 10.98 13.13 -0.69
C LEU A 77 11.31 14.27 0.28
N LYS A 78 11.80 15.42 -0.22
CA LYS A 78 12.17 16.60 0.58
C LYS A 78 11.08 17.66 0.65
N SER A 79 10.02 17.53 -0.14
CA SER A 79 8.99 18.56 -0.29
C SER A 79 7.85 18.35 0.71
N ASP A 80 7.82 19.16 1.77
CA ASP A 80 6.71 19.16 2.73
C ASP A 80 5.37 19.43 2.05
N ARG A 81 5.35 20.39 1.11
CA ARG A 81 4.14 20.71 0.32
C ARG A 81 3.63 19.49 -0.46
N TYR A 82 4.52 18.72 -1.07
CA TYR A 82 4.14 17.52 -1.82
C TYR A 82 3.47 16.49 -0.90
N HIS A 83 4.05 16.25 0.27
CA HIS A 83 3.51 15.34 1.27
C HIS A 83 2.15 15.80 1.82
N GLU A 84 2.02 17.08 2.17
CA GLU A 84 0.78 17.67 2.65
C GLU A 84 -0.34 17.53 1.61
N GLN A 85 -0.05 17.83 0.35
CA GLN A 85 -1.03 17.72 -0.74
C GLN A 85 -1.46 16.28 -0.98
N LEU A 86 -0.56 15.29 -0.91
CA LEU A 86 -0.94 13.88 -1.04
C LEU A 86 -1.74 13.36 0.17
N ILE A 87 -1.46 13.85 1.38
CA ILE A 87 -2.25 13.55 2.56
C ILE A 87 -3.67 14.14 2.42
N GLU A 88 -3.79 15.37 1.92
CA GLU A 88 -5.09 15.99 1.65
C GLU A 88 -5.84 15.26 0.53
N TYR A 89 -5.14 14.88 -0.55
CA TYR A 89 -5.69 14.08 -1.64
C TYR A 89 -6.25 12.76 -1.14
N ASN A 90 -5.49 12.01 -0.34
CA ASN A 90 -5.95 10.78 0.31
C ASN A 90 -7.29 11.01 1.04
N LYS A 91 -7.35 12.01 1.94
CA LYS A 91 -8.57 12.32 2.70
C LYS A 91 -9.77 12.60 1.79
N LYS A 92 -9.57 13.36 0.71
CA LYS A 92 -10.62 13.70 -0.25
C LYS A 92 -11.11 12.48 -1.03
N VAL A 93 -10.20 11.62 -1.46
CA VAL A 93 -10.54 10.38 -2.17
C VAL A 93 -11.25 9.39 -1.24
N ALA A 94 -10.78 9.23 0.00
CA ALA A 94 -11.42 8.39 1.02
C ALA A 94 -12.87 8.82 1.26
N ALA A 95 -13.13 10.13 1.41
CA ALA A 95 -14.47 10.65 1.60
C ALA A 95 -15.44 10.31 0.44
N LEU A 96 -14.93 10.10 -0.78
CA LEU A 96 -15.72 9.73 -1.95
C LEU A 96 -15.86 8.21 -2.10
N LEU A 97 -14.78 7.47 -1.88
CA LEU A 97 -14.71 6.04 -2.20
C LEU A 97 -15.05 5.12 -1.03
N ASP A 98 -14.91 5.57 0.21
CA ASP A 98 -15.28 4.75 1.38
C ASP A 98 -16.77 4.44 1.40
N PRO A 99 -17.70 5.39 1.15
CA PRO A 99 -19.12 5.06 1.07
C PRO A 99 -19.43 4.00 0.01
N VAL A 100 -18.80 4.11 -1.17
CA VAL A 100 -18.96 3.14 -2.28
C VAL A 100 -18.40 1.77 -1.89
N TRP A 101 -17.23 1.74 -1.26
CA TRP A 101 -16.65 0.50 -0.75
C TRP A 101 -17.57 -0.19 0.24
N GLN A 102 -18.11 0.57 1.19
CA GLN A 102 -19.01 0.05 2.21
C GLN A 102 -20.31 -0.48 1.60
N SER A 103 -20.97 0.27 0.71
CA SER A 103 -22.24 -0.13 0.12
C SER A 103 -22.11 -1.33 -0.82
N ASP A 104 -21.09 -1.33 -1.68
CA ASP A 104 -21.09 -2.21 -2.84
C ASP A 104 -20.28 -3.49 -2.61
N PHE A 105 -19.30 -3.44 -1.70
CA PHE A 105 -18.29 -4.49 -1.55
C PHE A 105 -18.18 -5.05 -0.12
N ALA A 106 -18.19 -4.20 0.90
CA ALA A 106 -17.96 -4.60 2.29
C ALA A 106 -19.24 -5.08 3.00
N ALA A 107 -20.38 -4.40 2.82
CA ALA A 107 -21.64 -4.72 3.51
C ALA A 107 -22.37 -5.97 2.98
N LYS A 108 -22.05 -6.44 1.77
CA LYS A 108 -22.74 -7.58 1.16
C LYS A 108 -22.21 -8.90 1.71
N ASN A 109 -22.88 -9.47 2.70
CA ASN A 109 -22.55 -10.80 3.28
C ASN A 109 -22.75 -11.97 2.31
N GLU A 110 -23.36 -11.74 1.15
CA GLU A 110 -23.63 -12.79 0.19
C GLU A 110 -22.51 -12.84 -0.85
N ARG A 111 -21.97 -14.04 -1.07
CA ARG A 111 -21.32 -14.33 -2.36
C ARG A 111 -22.39 -14.15 -3.42
N PRO A 112 -22.17 -13.38 -4.50
CA PRO A 112 -23.02 -13.58 -5.67
C PRO A 112 -22.90 -15.06 -6.02
N VAL A 113 -24.01 -15.77 -5.91
CA VAL A 113 -24.13 -17.10 -6.50
C VAL A 113 -23.98 -16.84 -7.99
N PHE A 114 -22.83 -17.16 -8.57
CA PHE A 114 -22.68 -17.22 -10.02
C PHE A 114 -23.41 -18.47 -10.52
N GLU A 115 -24.72 -18.53 -10.29
CA GLU A 115 -25.61 -19.44 -10.99
C GLU A 115 -25.64 -18.93 -12.43
N ASN A 116 -25.08 -19.72 -13.35
CA ASN A 116 -25.13 -19.56 -14.81
C ASN A 116 -23.97 -18.83 -15.51
N LEU A 117 -22.71 -19.20 -15.23
CA LEU A 117 -21.58 -18.95 -16.15
C LEU A 117 -21.26 -20.15 -17.06
N GLU A 118 -22.22 -21.06 -17.32
CA GLU A 118 -22.11 -22.10 -18.37
C GLU A 118 -22.71 -21.66 -19.72
N ARG A 119 -22.85 -20.35 -19.99
CA ARG A 119 -23.26 -19.85 -21.31
C ARG A 119 -22.44 -18.65 -21.75
N LEU A 120 -21.15 -18.85 -21.98
CA LEU A 120 -20.36 -18.12 -22.98
C LEU A 120 -19.28 -19.04 -23.54
#